data_AF-K0VJZ2-F1
#
_entry.id   AF-K0VJZ2-F1
#
_cell.length_a   1.000
_cell.length_b   1.000
_cell.length_c   1.000
_cell.angle_alpha   90.00
_cell.angle_beta   90.00
_cell.angle_gamma   90.00
#
_symmetry.space_group_name_H-M   'P 1'
#
loop_
_entity.id
_entity.type
_entity.pdbx_description
1 polymer ?
#
loop_
_entity_poly.entity_id
_entity_poly.type
_entity_poly.pdbx_seq_one_letter_code
_entity_poly.pdbx_strand_id
1 'polypeptide(L)'
;MNIDFLLKSIRVRCGIAVGRLSGIGEDFILKIRVAALVFGLAGGAGLFAAGGGRADDIPFFATRDVPDYRASMVIRETWGEVKTFTRTVLHHRGWTKVEEVKTPVTTVAYGNYFDNPFLLWIAKSEDDEDFATAIVEKASPQEARDTGVVRIAAGEVCRWWELIEKAAVKDQLHPPWRTCVSRDGIEIATSQPFGEMTAMDGTNLVRLERGPVAESDVRPPKRIFEPAFWLKPRRDYPERPADRVDFDVRMKTADGQTYIRLLRHYPWRLEDRRGPDGAVQFKVWNELEDQGMAVSTIDDLHRFEARRSPRASSYPYTAFDKTFERVDMKLPASSHRGEKCTWFDLKPDILRPAVKNVIRAECVTPDGIPLKLIGRDSSGAIETFAAVEAKRRSVDFGEMIPPRELIDPSLWGFTVGD
;
A
#
# COMPACT_ATOMS: atom_id res chain seq x y z
N MET A 1 -20.31 5.54 -36.65
CA MET A 1 -19.01 5.79 -35.97
C MET A 1 -19.14 5.12 -34.62
N ASN A 2 -18.62 3.89 -34.51
CA ASN A 2 -19.17 2.86 -33.61
C ASN A 2 -18.23 2.56 -32.42
N ILE A 3 -18.83 2.42 -31.24
CA ILE A 3 -18.23 2.27 -29.90
C ILE A 3 -17.50 0.92 -29.70
N ASP A 4 -17.49 0.04 -30.71
CA ASP A 4 -16.87 -1.29 -30.66
C ASP A 4 -15.33 -1.32 -30.71
N PHE A 5 -14.65 -0.19 -30.95
CA PHE A 5 -13.18 -0.16 -31.02
C PHE A 5 -12.50 0.01 -29.66
N LEU A 6 -13.20 0.55 -28.65
CA LEU A 6 -12.64 0.78 -27.30
C LEU A 6 -12.72 -0.44 -26.37
N LEU A 7 -13.56 -1.44 -26.69
CA LEU A 7 -13.73 -2.64 -25.86
C LEU A 7 -12.82 -3.83 -26.25
N LYS A 8 -12.03 -3.70 -27.33
CA LYS A 8 -11.05 -4.73 -27.72
C LYS A 8 -9.65 -4.55 -27.11
N SER A 9 -9.34 -3.42 -26.49
CA SER A 9 -8.02 -3.18 -25.88
C SER A 9 -7.90 -3.71 -24.43
N ILE A 10 -8.99 -4.19 -23.83
CA ILE A 10 -9.01 -4.70 -22.43
C ILE A 10 -9.07 -6.23 -22.35
N ARG A 11 -9.07 -6.94 -23.50
CA ARG A 11 -9.20 -8.41 -23.55
C ARG A 11 -7.95 -9.13 -24.07
N VAL A 12 -6.78 -8.87 -23.50
CA VAL A 12 -5.64 -9.82 -23.51
C VAL A 12 -4.85 -9.71 -22.19
N ARG A 13 -5.50 -10.00 -21.07
CA ARG A 13 -4.87 -10.37 -19.79
C ARG A 13 -5.67 -11.53 -19.19
N CYS A 14 -5.55 -12.69 -19.82
CA CYS A 14 -5.82 -14.02 -19.30
C CYS A 14 -5.55 -14.99 -20.45
N GLY A 15 -4.42 -15.68 -20.40
CA GLY A 15 -4.18 -16.83 -21.26
C GLY A 15 -5.14 -17.94 -20.87
N ILE A 16 -6.23 -18.09 -21.61
CA ILE A 16 -7.07 -19.29 -21.59
C ILE A 16 -7.05 -19.83 -23.01
N ALA A 17 -6.41 -20.99 -23.18
CA ALA A 17 -6.51 -21.79 -24.39
C ALA A 17 -7.97 -22.21 -24.57
N VAL A 18 -8.61 -21.75 -25.65
CA VAL A 18 -9.95 -22.19 -26.03
C VAL A 18 -9.83 -23.49 -26.82
N GLY A 19 -9.97 -24.62 -26.13
CA GLY A 19 -10.29 -25.90 -26.75
C GLY A 19 -11.80 -25.99 -26.97
N ARG A 20 -12.21 -26.17 -28.23
CA ARG A 20 -13.60 -26.52 -28.63
C ARG A 20 -14.04 -27.80 -27.94
N LEU A 21 -15.23 -27.81 -27.34
CA LEU A 21 -16.10 -28.99 -27.32
C LEU A 21 -17.57 -28.54 -27.24
N SER A 22 -18.36 -29.17 -28.09
CA SER A 22 -19.76 -28.94 -28.41
C SER A 22 -20.71 -29.71 -27.52
N GLY A 23 -21.84 -29.10 -27.16
CA GLY A 23 -23.15 -29.76 -27.12
C GLY A 23 -23.66 -30.28 -25.77
N ILE A 24 -25.00 -30.12 -25.63
CA ILE A 24 -25.92 -30.75 -24.66
C ILE A 24 -25.88 -30.08 -23.26
N GLY A 25 -26.96 -29.65 -22.61
CA GLY A 25 -28.41 -29.75 -22.77
C GLY A 25 -29.06 -29.23 -21.47
N GLU A 26 -30.38 -29.08 -21.47
CA GLU A 26 -31.23 -28.35 -20.51
C GLU A 26 -31.25 -28.82 -19.03
N ASP A 27 -31.75 -27.89 -18.20
CA ASP A 27 -32.52 -28.06 -16.95
C ASP A 27 -31.87 -28.30 -15.57
N PHE A 28 -32.53 -27.64 -14.59
CA PHE A 28 -32.84 -28.02 -13.20
C PHE A 28 -32.41 -27.12 -12.02
N ILE A 29 -33.44 -26.41 -11.57
CA ILE A 29 -33.82 -25.83 -10.26
C ILE A 29 -33.24 -26.49 -8.98
N LEU A 30 -32.75 -25.62 -8.08
CA LEU A 30 -32.88 -25.59 -6.60
C LEU A 30 -32.57 -26.87 -5.78
N LYS A 31 -31.54 -26.81 -4.90
CA LYS A 31 -31.59 -27.36 -3.52
C LYS A 31 -30.37 -26.96 -2.68
N ILE A 32 -30.64 -26.19 -1.62
CA ILE A 32 -29.79 -26.06 -0.44
C ILE A 32 -29.85 -27.39 0.31
N ARG A 33 -28.71 -28.02 0.57
CA ARG A 33 -28.49 -28.86 1.76
C ARG A 33 -26.99 -29.04 2.06
N VAL A 34 -26.71 -28.83 3.34
CA VAL A 34 -25.48 -29.06 4.08
C VAL A 34 -24.86 -30.43 3.74
N ALA A 35 -23.58 -30.44 3.40
CA ALA A 35 -22.73 -31.61 3.50
C ALA A 35 -21.38 -31.19 4.10
N ALA A 36 -21.19 -31.54 5.36
CA ALA A 36 -19.88 -31.53 5.99
C ALA A 36 -18.98 -32.52 5.23
N LEU A 37 -17.83 -32.05 4.76
CA LEU A 37 -16.78 -32.90 4.27
C LEU A 37 -15.52 -32.63 5.08
N VAL A 38 -15.29 -33.56 5.99
CA VAL A 38 -14.02 -33.80 6.69
C VAL A 38 -13.01 -34.29 5.64
N PHE A 39 -12.10 -33.40 5.25
CA PHE A 39 -10.74 -33.72 4.81
C PHE A 39 -9.87 -32.72 5.58
N GLY A 40 -9.01 -33.14 6.50
CA GLY A 40 -7.93 -34.08 6.26
C GLY A 40 -6.65 -33.26 6.29
N LEU A 41 -6.00 -33.27 7.45
CA LEU A 41 -4.71 -32.66 7.77
C LEU A 41 -3.73 -32.64 6.59
N ALA A 42 -3.47 -31.45 6.07
CA ALA A 42 -2.20 -31.11 5.44
C ALA A 42 -1.87 -29.69 5.88
N GLY A 43 -0.88 -29.58 6.77
CA GLY A 43 -0.35 -28.31 7.24
C GLY A 43 0.22 -27.52 6.07
N GLY A 44 -0.60 -26.65 5.50
CA GLY A 44 -0.18 -25.61 4.60
C GLY A 44 0.15 -24.38 5.43
N ALA A 45 1.41 -24.27 5.86
CA ALA A 45 1.99 -22.99 6.21
C ALA A 45 1.97 -22.13 4.94
N GLY A 46 0.86 -21.42 4.73
CA GLY A 46 0.71 -20.42 3.69
C GLY A 46 1.60 -19.24 4.04
N LEU A 47 2.83 -19.28 3.55
CA LEU A 47 3.73 -18.13 3.49
C LEU A 47 3.06 -17.06 2.62
N PHE A 48 2.50 -16.04 3.28
CA PHE A 48 2.02 -14.85 2.62
C PHE A 48 3.21 -14.02 2.16
N ALA A 49 3.25 -13.70 0.86
CA ALA A 49 4.11 -12.67 0.33
C ALA A 49 3.73 -11.33 0.99
N ALA A 50 4.58 -10.87 1.89
CA ALA A 50 4.62 -9.46 2.24
C ALA A 50 4.93 -8.71 0.95
N GLY A 51 4.03 -7.81 0.52
CA GLY A 51 4.44 -6.70 -0.32
C GLY A 51 5.33 -5.81 0.53
N GLY A 52 6.57 -6.22 0.72
CA GLY A 52 7.61 -5.31 1.16
C GLY A 52 7.93 -4.41 -0.02
N GLY A 53 8.02 -3.11 0.23
CA GLY A 53 8.57 -2.14 -0.71
C GLY A 53 9.77 -2.78 -1.39
N ARG A 54 9.69 -2.90 -2.71
CA ARG A 54 10.75 -3.54 -3.46
C ARG A 54 11.99 -2.65 -3.29
N ALA A 55 13.14 -3.26 -3.04
CA ALA A 55 14.40 -2.53 -3.00
C ALA A 55 14.86 -2.08 -4.41
N ASP A 56 13.93 -1.90 -5.37
CA ASP A 56 14.13 -1.22 -6.65
C ASP A 56 13.95 0.32 -6.51
N ASP A 57 13.24 0.75 -5.47
CA ASP A 57 13.04 2.17 -5.14
C ASP A 57 14.35 2.87 -4.70
N ILE A 58 15.33 2.13 -4.17
CA ILE A 58 16.69 2.63 -3.88
C ILE A 58 17.75 1.74 -4.56
N PRO A 59 18.96 2.25 -4.83
CA PRO A 59 20.04 1.46 -5.42
C PRO A 59 20.46 0.28 -4.56
N PHE A 60 20.90 -0.80 -5.21
CA PHE A 60 21.56 -1.90 -4.53
C PHE A 60 23.01 -1.54 -4.15
N PHE A 61 23.43 -1.92 -2.95
CA PHE A 61 24.80 -1.78 -2.48
C PHE A 61 25.38 -3.12 -2.02
N ALA A 62 26.48 -3.54 -2.65
CA ALA A 62 27.19 -4.77 -2.28
C ALA A 62 28.01 -4.61 -0.98
N THR A 63 28.40 -3.39 -0.63
CA THR A 63 29.25 -3.07 0.51
C THR A 63 28.76 -1.80 1.21
N ARG A 64 29.14 -1.61 2.48
CA ARG A 64 28.83 -0.39 3.24
C ARG A 64 29.67 0.83 2.84
N ASP A 65 30.85 0.59 2.25
CA ASP A 65 31.85 1.61 1.94
C ASP A 65 31.60 2.30 0.58
N VAL A 66 30.36 2.73 0.34
CA VAL A 66 29.97 3.46 -0.87
C VAL A 66 30.25 4.95 -0.64
N PRO A 67 30.96 5.64 -1.55
CA PRO A 67 31.23 7.07 -1.38
C PRO A 67 29.96 7.91 -1.52
N ASP A 68 30.01 9.16 -1.10
CA ASP A 68 28.98 10.12 -1.44
C ASP A 68 28.97 10.39 -2.95
N TYR A 69 27.78 10.40 -3.54
CA TYR A 69 27.63 10.66 -4.97
C TYR A 69 26.28 11.25 -5.34
N ARG A 70 26.26 11.90 -6.51
CA ARG A 70 25.06 12.30 -7.24
C ARG A 70 25.07 11.61 -8.60
N ALA A 71 23.99 10.92 -8.93
CA ALA A 71 23.83 10.26 -10.23
C ALA A 71 22.55 10.73 -10.92
N SER A 72 22.64 10.95 -12.23
CA SER A 72 21.49 11.15 -13.11
C SER A 72 21.42 9.97 -14.06
N MET A 73 20.25 9.34 -14.15
CA MET A 73 20.00 8.12 -14.91
C MET A 73 18.75 8.31 -15.78
N VAL A 74 18.66 7.52 -16.86
CA VAL A 74 17.44 7.36 -17.63
C VAL A 74 16.81 6.02 -17.29
N ILE A 75 15.53 6.03 -16.96
CA ILE A 75 14.69 4.84 -16.87
C ILE A 75 14.15 4.55 -18.26
N ARG A 76 14.30 3.32 -18.73
CA ARG A 76 13.67 2.84 -19.95
C ARG A 76 12.63 1.82 -19.59
N GLU A 77 11.38 2.10 -19.93
CA GLU A 77 10.26 1.17 -19.82
C GLU A 77 9.84 0.75 -21.23
N THR A 78 9.73 -0.56 -21.44
CA THR A 78 9.48 -1.22 -22.73
C THR A 78 8.14 -1.96 -22.73
N TRP A 79 7.42 -1.95 -21.61
CA TRP A 79 6.04 -2.42 -21.55
C TRP A 79 5.09 -1.44 -22.28
N GLY A 80 4.75 -1.78 -23.51
CA GLY A 80 3.92 -0.94 -24.39
C GLY A 80 4.77 -0.02 -25.26
N GLU A 81 4.41 1.26 -25.33
CA GLU A 81 5.26 2.26 -25.99
C GLU A 81 6.53 2.49 -25.17
N VAL A 82 7.68 2.46 -25.83
CA VAL A 82 8.96 2.72 -25.17
C VAL A 82 8.96 4.14 -24.62
N LYS A 83 9.06 4.27 -23.30
CA LYS A 83 9.12 5.55 -22.60
C LYS A 83 10.45 5.69 -21.89
N THR A 84 10.92 6.93 -21.85
CA THR A 84 12.15 7.31 -21.13
C THR A 84 11.82 8.33 -20.08
N PHE A 85 12.28 8.09 -18.85
CA PHE A 85 12.06 8.95 -17.70
C PHE A 85 13.39 9.30 -17.03
N THR A 86 13.39 10.32 -16.17
CA THR A 86 14.58 10.71 -15.44
C THR A 86 14.56 10.11 -14.04
N ARG A 87 15.71 9.60 -13.59
CA ARG A 87 15.97 9.17 -12.21
C ARG A 87 17.20 9.90 -11.69
N THR A 88 17.09 10.53 -10.53
CA THR A 88 18.21 11.16 -9.83
C THR A 88 18.45 10.45 -8.52
N VAL A 89 19.71 10.14 -8.21
CA VAL A 89 20.11 9.45 -6.99
C VAL A 89 21.11 10.32 -6.24
N LEU A 90 20.86 10.54 -4.96
CA LEU A 90 21.77 11.19 -4.03
C LEU A 90 22.10 10.20 -2.91
N HIS A 91 23.38 9.98 -2.64
CA HIS A 91 23.83 9.07 -1.60
C HIS A 91 24.76 9.78 -0.61
N HIS A 92 24.54 9.53 0.68
CA HIS A 92 25.42 9.97 1.76
C HIS A 92 25.38 8.96 2.93
N ARG A 93 26.52 8.33 3.25
CA ARG A 93 26.67 7.41 4.39
C ARG A 93 25.54 6.37 4.53
N GLY A 94 25.21 5.68 3.43
CA GLY A 94 24.16 4.66 3.37
C GLY A 94 22.76 5.22 3.11
N TRP A 95 22.48 6.48 3.44
CA TRP A 95 21.23 7.14 3.08
C TRP A 95 21.20 7.43 1.59
N THR A 96 20.05 7.13 0.99
CA THR A 96 19.78 7.42 -0.41
C THR A 96 18.46 8.15 -0.55
N LYS A 97 18.47 9.20 -1.37
CA LYS A 97 17.27 9.79 -1.94
C LYS A 97 17.26 9.52 -3.43
N VAL A 98 16.17 8.92 -3.92
CA VAL A 98 15.91 8.69 -5.33
C VAL A 98 14.73 9.55 -5.74
N GLU A 99 14.85 10.32 -6.81
CA GLU A 99 13.73 11.06 -7.40
C GLU A 99 13.51 10.56 -8.83
N GLU A 100 12.29 10.11 -9.15
CA GLU A 100 11.90 9.74 -10.50
C GLU A 100 10.86 10.71 -11.04
N VAL A 101 11.08 11.21 -12.26
CA VAL A 101 10.16 12.13 -12.94
C VAL A 101 9.52 11.40 -14.11
N LYS A 102 8.27 10.95 -13.90
CA LYS A 102 7.42 10.28 -14.88
C LYS A 102 6.17 11.13 -15.14
N THR A 103 6.33 12.21 -15.91
CA THR A 103 5.26 13.20 -16.18
C THR A 103 3.90 12.54 -16.42
N PRO A 104 2.85 12.92 -15.67
CA PRO A 104 2.78 14.08 -14.75
C PRO A 104 3.26 13.82 -13.31
N VAL A 105 3.68 12.61 -12.96
CA VAL A 105 3.97 12.21 -11.59
C VAL A 105 5.48 12.30 -11.29
N THR A 106 5.82 12.89 -10.15
CA THR A 106 7.16 12.78 -9.56
C THR A 106 7.10 11.96 -8.28
N THR A 107 7.96 10.95 -8.18
CA THR A 107 8.10 10.13 -6.98
C THR A 107 9.45 10.37 -6.33
N VAL A 108 9.49 10.24 -5.00
CA VAL A 108 10.73 10.32 -4.23
C VAL A 108 10.78 9.16 -3.26
N ALA A 109 11.85 8.39 -3.31
CA ALA A 109 12.13 7.33 -2.35
C ALA A 109 13.30 7.72 -1.45
N TYR A 110 13.19 7.36 -0.17
CA TYR A 110 14.21 7.52 0.84
C TYR A 110 14.46 6.19 1.54
N GLY A 111 15.72 5.86 1.76
CA GLY A 111 16.08 4.67 2.51
C GLY A 111 17.54 4.68 2.92
N ASN A 112 17.88 3.87 3.92
CA ASN A 112 19.26 3.54 4.21
C ASN A 112 19.41 2.02 4.14
N TYR A 113 20.11 1.56 3.10
CA TYR A 113 20.13 0.15 2.70
C TYR A 113 20.62 -0.80 3.80
N PHE A 114 21.52 -0.34 4.68
CA PHE A 114 22.16 -1.20 5.69
C PHE A 114 21.68 -0.97 7.12
N ASP A 115 21.30 0.26 7.47
CA ASP A 115 21.05 0.66 8.85
C ASP A 115 19.59 1.06 9.12
N ASN A 116 18.77 1.20 8.08
CA ASN A 116 17.35 1.49 8.22
C ASN A 116 16.51 0.37 7.61
N PRO A 117 15.72 -0.35 8.41
CA PRO A 117 14.86 -1.39 7.89
C PRO A 117 13.63 -0.82 7.17
N PHE A 118 13.53 0.49 6.91
CA PHE A 118 12.38 1.11 6.28
C PHE A 118 12.72 1.87 4.99
N LEU A 119 11.82 1.76 4.02
CA LEU A 119 11.77 2.59 2.82
C LEU A 119 10.58 3.53 2.92
N LEU A 120 10.83 4.83 2.72
CA LEU A 120 9.78 5.82 2.53
C LEU A 120 9.66 6.11 1.04
N TRP A 121 8.45 5.92 0.51
CA TRP A 121 8.06 6.30 -0.84
C TRP A 121 7.07 7.45 -0.80
N ILE A 122 7.26 8.43 -1.69
CA ILE A 122 6.44 9.63 -1.78
C ILE A 122 6.03 9.85 -3.23
N ALA A 123 4.78 10.26 -3.44
CA ALA A 123 4.35 10.93 -4.67
C ALA A 123 4.13 12.41 -4.40
N LYS A 124 4.75 13.28 -5.22
CA LYS A 124 4.47 14.71 -5.22
C LYS A 124 3.09 14.99 -5.81
N SER A 125 2.45 16.04 -5.34
CA SER A 125 1.20 16.52 -5.95
C SER A 125 1.50 17.24 -7.27
N GLU A 126 0.53 17.19 -8.19
CA GLU A 126 0.55 17.98 -9.44
C GLU A 126 0.21 19.46 -9.17
N ASP A 127 -0.60 19.72 -8.14
CA ASP A 127 -0.89 21.05 -7.61
C ASP A 127 0.21 21.45 -6.60
N ASP A 128 0.44 22.75 -6.34
CA ASP A 128 1.44 23.36 -5.41
C ASP A 128 1.49 22.79 -3.96
N GLU A 129 0.65 21.81 -3.64
CA GLU A 129 0.77 20.97 -2.45
C GLU A 129 2.08 20.15 -2.51
N ASP A 130 2.75 20.00 -1.38
CA ASP A 130 4.07 19.37 -1.35
C ASP A 130 4.06 17.87 -1.68
N PHE A 131 3.05 17.14 -1.20
CA PHE A 131 2.96 15.68 -1.30
C PHE A 131 1.50 15.19 -1.45
N ALA A 132 1.28 14.25 -2.36
CA ALA A 132 -0.02 13.60 -2.55
C ALA A 132 -0.11 12.25 -1.83
N THR A 133 1.00 11.53 -1.65
CA THR A 133 1.03 10.23 -0.96
C THR A 133 2.38 10.03 -0.28
N ALA A 134 2.36 9.40 0.89
CA ALA A 134 3.54 8.90 1.57
C ALA A 134 3.26 7.48 2.07
N ILE A 135 4.20 6.57 1.86
CA ILE A 135 4.14 5.18 2.30
C ILE A 135 5.48 4.85 2.93
N VAL A 136 5.48 4.39 4.18
CA VAL A 136 6.67 3.81 4.81
C VAL A 136 6.41 2.34 5.06
N GLU A 137 7.35 1.51 4.62
CA GLU A 137 7.29 0.07 4.77
C GLU A 137 8.63 -0.46 5.24
N LYS A 138 8.56 -1.49 6.09
CA LYS A 138 9.77 -2.23 6.45
C LYS A 138 10.28 -2.99 5.23
N ALA A 139 11.48 -2.69 4.77
CA ALA A 139 12.18 -3.39 3.71
C ALA A 139 13.30 -4.27 4.29
N SER A 140 13.47 -5.44 3.68
CA SER A 140 14.65 -6.27 3.93
C SER A 140 15.65 -6.06 2.80
N PRO A 141 16.95 -5.97 3.07
CA PRO A 141 17.96 -5.94 2.03
C PRO A 141 17.81 -7.12 1.07
N GLN A 142 17.95 -6.86 -0.22
CA GLN A 142 17.88 -7.92 -1.22
C GLN A 142 19.13 -8.79 -1.15
N GLU A 143 18.93 -10.09 -1.24
CA GLU A 143 20.03 -11.02 -1.49
C GLU A 143 20.44 -10.90 -2.95
N ALA A 144 21.74 -10.91 -3.21
CA ALA A 144 22.26 -10.75 -4.56
C ALA A 144 23.41 -11.72 -4.81
N ARG A 145 23.52 -12.18 -6.06
CA ARG A 145 24.59 -13.07 -6.51
C ARG A 145 25.41 -12.39 -7.60
N ASP A 146 26.72 -12.37 -7.41
CA ASP A 146 27.65 -11.94 -8.44
C ASP A 146 27.58 -12.89 -9.65
N THR A 147 27.34 -12.32 -10.84
CA THR A 147 27.28 -13.08 -12.09
C THR A 147 28.67 -13.33 -12.70
N GLY A 148 29.70 -12.63 -12.22
CA GLY A 148 31.05 -12.60 -12.80
C GLY A 148 31.15 -11.78 -14.09
N VAL A 149 30.05 -11.22 -14.59
CA VAL A 149 30.02 -10.46 -15.84
C VAL A 149 30.41 -9.00 -15.57
N VAL A 150 31.51 -8.57 -16.19
CA VAL A 150 31.97 -7.18 -16.18
C VAL A 150 31.56 -6.50 -17.48
N ARG A 151 31.07 -5.26 -17.39
CA ARG A 151 30.77 -4.41 -18.54
C ARG A 151 31.20 -2.97 -18.30
N ILE A 152 31.23 -2.20 -19.39
CA ILE A 152 31.35 -0.75 -19.35
C ILE A 152 29.96 -0.18 -19.64
N ALA A 153 29.46 0.66 -18.73
CA ALA A 153 28.20 1.39 -18.89
C ALA A 153 28.45 2.86 -18.55
N ALA A 154 28.07 3.76 -19.47
CA ALA A 154 28.27 5.21 -19.31
C ALA A 154 29.70 5.64 -18.93
N GLY A 155 30.71 4.91 -19.43
CA GLY A 155 32.13 5.17 -19.12
C GLY A 155 32.64 4.57 -17.81
N GLU A 156 31.77 3.94 -17.02
CA GLU A 156 32.13 3.27 -15.76
C GLU A 156 32.25 1.76 -15.97
N VAL A 157 33.30 1.17 -15.38
CA VAL A 157 33.45 -0.29 -15.33
C VAL A 157 32.62 -0.82 -14.16
N CYS A 158 31.66 -1.70 -14.45
CA CYS A 158 30.77 -2.27 -13.46
C CYS A 158 30.65 -3.79 -13.60
N ARG A 159 30.27 -4.45 -12.49
CA ARG A 159 30.01 -5.89 -12.42
C ARG A 159 28.52 -6.14 -12.18
N TRP A 160 27.95 -7.08 -12.92
CA TRP A 160 26.55 -7.44 -12.80
C TRP A 160 26.30 -8.38 -11.63
N TRP A 161 25.28 -8.03 -10.84
CA TRP A 161 24.71 -8.83 -9.76
C TRP A 161 23.27 -9.17 -10.13
N GLU A 162 22.86 -10.40 -9.83
CA GLU A 162 21.48 -10.86 -9.97
C GLU A 162 20.80 -10.79 -8.61
N LEU A 163 19.68 -10.07 -8.52
CA LEU A 163 18.92 -9.87 -7.29
C LEU A 163 17.98 -11.07 -7.10
N ILE A 164 18.05 -11.70 -5.94
CA ILE A 164 17.29 -12.89 -5.57
C ILE A 164 16.01 -12.44 -4.88
N GLU A 165 14.86 -12.57 -5.55
CA GLU A 165 13.56 -12.36 -4.89
C GLU A 165 13.27 -13.51 -3.91
N LYS A 166 12.99 -13.18 -2.64
CA LYS A 166 12.55 -14.16 -1.64
C LYS A 166 11.12 -14.62 -1.96
N ALA A 167 11.00 -15.89 -2.35
CA ALA A 167 9.77 -16.67 -2.53
C ALA A 167 8.84 -16.20 -3.68
N ALA A 168 9.18 -16.61 -4.90
CA ALA A 168 8.20 -16.75 -5.96
C ALA A 168 7.17 -17.83 -5.56
N VAL A 169 5.89 -17.48 -5.68
CA VAL A 169 4.79 -18.45 -5.78
C VAL A 169 5.21 -19.50 -6.81
N LYS A 170 5.17 -20.79 -6.44
CA LYS A 170 5.36 -21.89 -7.41
C LYS A 170 4.50 -21.57 -8.63
N ASP A 171 5.12 -21.48 -9.80
CA ASP A 171 4.52 -21.29 -11.13
C ASP A 171 4.48 -19.85 -11.73
N GLN A 172 5.17 -18.85 -11.15
CA GLN A 172 5.47 -17.59 -11.87
C GLN A 172 6.97 -17.45 -12.15
N LEU A 173 7.38 -17.58 -13.42
CA LEU A 173 8.70 -17.13 -13.88
C LEU A 173 8.76 -15.60 -13.77
N HIS A 174 9.40 -15.09 -12.73
CA HIS A 174 9.83 -13.69 -12.72
C HIS A 174 11.14 -13.57 -13.50
N PRO A 175 11.24 -12.65 -14.47
CA PRO A 175 12.49 -12.39 -15.17
C PRO A 175 13.57 -11.94 -14.18
N PRO A 176 14.83 -12.43 -14.32
CA PRO A 176 15.89 -12.14 -13.36
C PRO A 176 16.21 -10.65 -13.34
N TRP A 177 16.05 -10.00 -12.20
CA TRP A 177 16.45 -8.61 -12.04
C TRP A 177 17.95 -8.52 -11.82
N ARG A 178 18.62 -7.63 -12.55
CA ARG A 178 20.06 -7.43 -12.43
C ARG A 178 20.43 -5.97 -12.18
N THR A 179 21.51 -5.76 -11.45
CA THR A 179 22.11 -4.46 -11.16
C THR A 179 23.60 -4.48 -11.49
N CYS A 180 24.12 -3.43 -12.13
CA CYS A 180 25.52 -3.28 -12.46
C CYS A 180 26.17 -2.30 -11.50
N VAL A 181 27.11 -2.78 -10.70
CA VAL A 181 27.72 -2.01 -9.61
C VAL A 181 29.18 -1.70 -9.95
N SER A 182 29.60 -0.45 -9.82
CA SER A 182 30.99 -0.03 -10.01
C SER A 182 31.92 -0.60 -8.93
N ARG A 183 33.23 -0.42 -9.10
CA ARG A 183 34.23 -0.90 -8.12
C ARG A 183 34.04 -0.30 -6.73
N ASP A 184 33.62 0.96 -6.66
CA ASP A 184 33.34 1.71 -5.43
C ASP A 184 31.90 1.52 -4.93
N GLY A 185 31.15 0.57 -5.49
CA GLY A 185 29.86 0.15 -4.95
C GLY A 185 28.65 0.95 -5.44
N ILE A 186 28.79 1.81 -6.46
CA ILE A 186 27.70 2.64 -6.99
C ILE A 186 26.92 1.86 -8.06
N GLU A 187 25.59 1.88 -8.00
CA GLU A 187 24.74 1.32 -9.06
C GLU A 187 24.81 2.20 -10.32
N ILE A 188 25.22 1.60 -11.43
CA ILE A 188 25.43 2.26 -12.73
C ILE A 188 24.27 1.97 -13.71
N ALA A 189 23.68 0.78 -13.60
CA ALA A 189 22.58 0.38 -14.47
C ALA A 189 21.77 -0.76 -13.83
N THR A 190 20.50 -0.86 -14.20
CA THR A 190 19.68 -2.05 -13.93
C THR A 190 19.18 -2.66 -15.22
N SER A 191 18.84 -3.95 -15.16
CA SER A 191 18.30 -4.68 -16.29
C SER A 191 17.30 -5.73 -15.81
N GLN A 192 16.10 -5.66 -16.35
CA GLN A 192 15.08 -6.69 -16.23
C GLN A 192 14.76 -7.22 -17.64
N PRO A 193 15.36 -8.35 -18.06
CA PRO A 193 15.15 -8.92 -19.38
C PRO A 193 13.77 -9.58 -19.44
N PHE A 194 12.91 -9.13 -20.34
CA PHE A 194 11.57 -9.70 -20.51
C PHE A 194 11.56 -10.71 -21.69
N GLY A 195 11.66 -12.01 -21.39
CA GLY A 195 11.65 -13.07 -22.42
C GLY A 195 12.83 -13.01 -23.41
N GLU A 196 12.63 -13.45 -24.65
CA GLU A 196 13.63 -13.40 -25.74
C GLU A 196 13.81 -11.99 -26.37
N MET A 197 13.17 -10.96 -25.83
CA MET A 197 13.29 -9.60 -26.38
C MET A 197 14.64 -8.97 -26.05
N THR A 198 15.23 -8.29 -27.04
CA THR A 198 16.46 -7.49 -26.92
C THR A 198 16.25 -6.15 -26.19
N ALA A 199 15.00 -5.77 -25.93
CA ALA A 199 14.63 -4.57 -25.18
C ALA A 199 14.54 -4.93 -23.68
N MET A 200 15.34 -4.25 -22.87
CA MET A 200 15.42 -4.48 -21.42
C MET A 200 14.82 -3.27 -20.70
N ASP A 201 13.91 -3.53 -19.76
CA ASP A 201 13.51 -2.53 -18.77
C ASP A 201 14.69 -2.28 -17.84
N GLY A 202 14.86 -1.05 -17.38
CA GLY A 202 15.89 -0.72 -16.40
C GLY A 202 16.41 0.70 -16.49
N THR A 203 17.47 0.96 -15.73
CA THR A 203 18.09 2.27 -15.61
C THR A 203 19.47 2.26 -16.27
N ASN A 204 19.87 3.39 -16.84
CA ASN A 204 21.23 3.60 -17.33
C ASN A 204 21.76 4.95 -16.87
N LEU A 205 22.97 4.96 -16.32
CA LEU A 205 23.67 6.18 -15.95
C LEU A 205 23.86 7.13 -17.14
N VAL A 206 23.66 8.42 -16.90
CA VAL A 206 23.97 9.53 -17.83
C VAL A 206 25.12 10.37 -17.29
N ARG A 207 25.11 10.65 -15.98
CA ARG A 207 26.09 11.49 -15.31
C ARG A 207 26.31 11.00 -13.89
N LEU A 208 27.57 10.91 -13.48
CA LEU A 208 27.97 10.57 -12.12
C LEU A 208 28.95 11.61 -11.59
N GLU A 209 28.65 12.14 -10.41
CA GLU A 209 29.50 13.05 -9.66
C GLU A 209 29.81 12.43 -8.30
N ARG A 210 31.09 12.12 -8.07
CA ARG A 210 31.57 11.66 -6.76
C ARG A 210 32.01 12.87 -5.96
N GLY A 211 31.53 12.99 -4.74
CA GLY A 211 31.80 14.17 -3.92
C GLY A 211 30.79 14.33 -2.79
N PRO A 212 31.03 15.27 -1.87
CA PRO A 212 30.21 15.43 -0.67
C PRO A 212 28.75 15.72 -1.04
N VAL A 213 27.83 15.00 -0.38
CA VAL A 213 26.39 15.24 -0.44
C VAL A 213 25.93 15.68 0.96
N ALA A 214 25.14 16.74 1.03
CA ALA A 214 24.64 17.23 2.30
C ALA A 214 23.65 16.21 2.90
N GLU A 215 23.75 15.99 4.20
CA GLU A 215 22.85 15.07 4.91
C GLU A 215 21.37 15.46 4.78
N SER A 216 21.09 16.77 4.76
CA SER A 216 19.74 17.31 4.51
C SER A 216 19.19 16.97 3.12
N ASP A 217 20.04 16.68 2.14
CA ASP A 217 19.60 16.36 0.78
C ASP A 217 19.09 14.91 0.66
N VAL A 218 19.55 14.00 1.54
CA VAL A 218 19.26 12.56 1.47
C VAL A 218 18.32 12.08 2.56
N ARG A 219 18.04 12.90 3.58
CA ARG A 219 17.13 12.53 4.66
C ARG A 219 15.68 12.93 4.34
N PRO A 220 14.69 12.13 4.77
CA PRO A 220 13.29 12.42 4.54
C PRO A 220 12.80 13.59 5.41
N PRO A 221 11.95 14.49 4.91
CA PRO A 221 11.51 15.67 5.66
C PRO A 221 10.52 15.32 6.77
N LYS A 222 10.70 15.91 7.97
CA LYS A 222 9.85 15.68 9.17
C LYS A 222 8.36 15.87 8.94
N ARG A 223 7.98 16.88 8.14
CA ARG A 223 6.57 17.24 7.88
C ARG A 223 5.71 16.09 7.33
N ILE A 224 6.32 15.05 6.74
CA ILE A 224 5.61 13.86 6.25
C ILE A 224 4.95 13.10 7.41
N PHE A 225 5.47 13.21 8.63
CA PHE A 225 4.95 12.54 9.80
C PHE A 225 4.01 13.43 10.64
N GLU A 226 3.71 14.64 10.17
CA GLU A 226 2.82 15.58 10.87
C GLU A 226 1.36 15.35 10.48
N PRO A 227 0.48 14.95 11.42
CA PRO A 227 -0.93 14.73 11.12
C PRO A 227 -1.64 15.99 10.63
N ALA A 228 -1.20 17.16 11.08
CA ALA A 228 -1.77 18.43 10.66
C ALA A 228 -1.67 18.66 9.15
N PHE A 229 -0.65 18.12 8.48
CA PHE A 229 -0.53 18.21 7.02
C PHE A 229 -1.56 17.31 6.32
N TRP A 230 -1.61 16.03 6.68
CA TRP A 230 -2.46 15.04 6.00
C TRP A 230 -3.94 15.17 6.34
N LEU A 231 -4.27 15.61 7.56
CA LEU A 231 -5.65 15.66 8.07
C LEU A 231 -6.29 17.06 7.92
N LYS A 232 -5.55 18.06 7.44
CA LYS A 232 -6.10 19.39 7.14
C LYS A 232 -7.12 19.29 5.99
N PRO A 233 -8.39 19.69 6.17
CA PRO A 233 -9.39 19.70 5.10
C PRO A 233 -8.90 20.42 3.84
N ARG A 234 -9.21 19.87 2.66
CA ARG A 234 -8.90 20.50 1.36
C ARG A 234 -10.00 21.43 0.85
N ARG A 235 -11.20 21.29 1.38
CA ARG A 235 -12.37 22.12 1.08
C ARG A 235 -13.27 22.22 2.30
N ASP A 236 -14.21 23.15 2.22
CA ASP A 236 -15.35 23.16 3.13
C ASP A 236 -16.26 21.97 2.81
N TYR A 237 -16.67 21.26 3.85
CA TYR A 237 -17.60 20.15 3.73
C TYR A 237 -19.03 20.63 3.94
N PRO A 238 -20.02 20.04 3.24
CA PRO A 238 -21.42 20.34 3.49
C PRO A 238 -21.80 19.99 4.92
N GLU A 239 -22.91 20.54 5.39
CA GLU A 239 -23.49 20.14 6.67
C GLU A 239 -23.66 18.63 6.74
N ARG A 240 -23.36 18.07 7.92
CA ARG A 240 -23.41 16.63 8.17
C ARG A 240 -24.82 16.07 7.90
N PRO A 241 -24.96 15.05 7.05
CA PRO A 241 -26.24 14.38 6.82
C PRO A 241 -26.81 13.76 8.10
N ALA A 242 -28.15 13.70 8.20
CA ALA A 242 -28.84 13.12 9.36
C ALA A 242 -28.58 11.61 9.54
N ASP A 243 -28.25 10.90 8.45
CA ASP A 243 -27.90 9.46 8.43
C ASP A 243 -26.39 9.20 8.67
N ARG A 244 -25.65 10.24 9.09
CA ARG A 244 -24.22 10.21 9.34
C ARG A 244 -23.88 10.89 10.66
N VAL A 245 -24.51 10.48 11.76
CA VAL A 245 -24.21 11.07 13.07
C VAL A 245 -22.80 10.73 13.53
N ASP A 246 -22.19 11.65 14.29
CA ASP A 246 -20.95 11.37 15.01
C ASP A 246 -21.21 10.33 16.11
N PHE A 247 -20.20 9.50 16.34
CA PHE A 247 -20.29 8.43 17.31
C PHE A 247 -18.95 8.11 17.95
N ASP A 248 -19.03 7.45 19.10
CA ASP A 248 -17.95 6.70 19.72
C ASP A 248 -18.44 5.29 20.03
N VAL A 249 -17.87 4.31 19.35
CA VAL A 249 -18.23 2.91 19.48
C VAL A 249 -17.02 2.12 19.92
N ARG A 250 -17.22 1.29 20.93
CA ARG A 250 -16.23 0.32 21.40
C ARG A 250 -16.76 -1.07 21.16
N MET A 251 -15.95 -1.90 20.52
CA MET A 251 -16.28 -3.28 20.19
C MET A 251 -15.19 -4.23 20.68
N LYS A 252 -15.56 -5.49 20.88
CA LYS A 252 -14.62 -6.57 21.16
C LYS A 252 -15.03 -7.85 20.48
N THR A 253 -14.07 -8.75 20.29
CA THR A 253 -14.31 -10.16 19.95
C THR A 253 -14.99 -10.90 21.10
N ALA A 254 -15.56 -12.08 20.81
CA ALA A 254 -16.25 -12.89 21.80
C ALA A 254 -15.34 -13.33 22.96
N ASP A 255 -14.07 -13.61 22.67
CA ASP A 255 -13.03 -13.95 23.66
C ASP A 255 -12.47 -12.71 24.40
N GLY A 256 -12.84 -11.50 23.95
CA GLY A 256 -12.40 -10.23 24.51
C GLY A 256 -10.92 -9.89 24.28
N GLN A 257 -10.20 -10.66 23.45
CA GLN A 257 -8.77 -10.48 23.22
C GLN A 257 -8.45 -9.32 22.25
N THR A 258 -9.34 -9.07 21.29
CA THR A 258 -9.18 -7.99 20.31
C THR A 258 -10.22 -6.91 20.56
N TYR A 259 -9.76 -5.65 20.60
CA TYR A 259 -10.56 -4.46 20.82
C TYR A 259 -10.57 -3.57 19.59
N ILE A 260 -11.71 -2.92 19.31
CA ILE A 260 -11.81 -1.87 18.30
C ILE A 260 -12.51 -0.65 18.90
N ARG A 261 -11.92 0.54 18.72
CA ARG A 261 -12.60 1.83 18.86
C ARG A 261 -12.89 2.40 17.49
N LEU A 262 -14.12 2.84 17.28
CA LEU A 262 -14.53 3.56 16.08
C LEU A 262 -15.02 4.94 16.48
N LEU A 263 -14.52 5.98 15.83
CA LEU A 263 -15.01 7.35 16.00
C LEU A 263 -15.45 7.92 14.65
N ARG A 264 -16.43 8.82 14.68
CA ARG A 264 -16.75 9.68 13.54
C ARG A 264 -16.84 11.13 13.99
N HIS A 265 -16.09 11.98 13.29
CA HIS A 265 -16.25 13.43 13.24
C HIS A 265 -16.47 13.77 11.77
N TYR A 266 -17.71 13.83 11.29
CA TYR A 266 -17.98 13.88 9.85
C TYR A 266 -17.18 15.00 9.13
N PRO A 267 -16.54 14.71 7.98
CA PRO A 267 -16.54 13.46 7.23
C PRO A 267 -15.47 12.44 7.65
N TRP A 268 -14.73 12.66 8.73
CA TRP A 268 -13.66 11.81 9.17
C TRP A 268 -14.15 10.62 9.98
N ARG A 269 -13.57 9.45 9.71
CA ARG A 269 -13.80 8.23 10.46
C ARG A 269 -12.47 7.66 10.93
N LEU A 270 -12.42 7.30 12.20
CA LEU A 270 -11.28 6.65 12.85
C LEU A 270 -11.64 5.20 13.17
N GLU A 271 -10.67 4.32 12.96
CA GLU A 271 -10.63 2.94 13.39
C GLU A 271 -9.32 2.72 14.15
N ASP A 272 -9.41 2.32 15.42
CA ASP A 272 -8.28 1.92 16.25
C ASP A 272 -8.54 0.50 16.76
N ARG A 273 -7.89 -0.47 16.12
CA ARG A 273 -7.93 -1.89 16.47
C ARG A 273 -6.64 -2.28 17.19
N ARG A 274 -6.80 -2.97 18.32
CA ARG A 274 -5.72 -3.51 19.15
C ARG A 274 -5.90 -5.01 19.34
N GLY A 275 -4.90 -5.79 18.94
CA GLY A 275 -4.85 -7.24 19.11
C GLY A 275 -4.04 -7.67 20.36
N PRO A 276 -4.16 -8.96 20.76
CA PRO A 276 -3.49 -9.48 21.95
C PRO A 276 -1.96 -9.46 21.86
N ASP A 277 -1.41 -9.59 20.66
CA ASP A 277 0.05 -9.67 20.42
C ASP A 277 0.70 -8.29 20.25
N GLY A 278 0.05 -7.22 20.72
CA GLY A 278 0.50 -5.84 20.48
C GLY A 278 0.27 -5.35 19.05
N ALA A 279 -0.45 -6.12 18.22
CA ALA A 279 -0.81 -5.71 16.87
C ALA A 279 -1.72 -4.46 16.92
N VAL A 280 -1.40 -3.46 16.10
CA VAL A 280 -2.15 -2.21 16.00
C VAL A 280 -2.59 -2.00 14.57
N GLN A 281 -3.83 -1.59 14.39
CA GLN A 281 -4.31 -0.99 13.14
C GLN A 281 -5.02 0.29 13.49
N PHE A 282 -4.42 1.39 13.08
CA PHE A 282 -4.95 2.72 13.26
C PHE A 282 -5.22 3.32 11.89
N LYS A 283 -6.41 3.83 11.67
CA LYS A 283 -6.77 4.50 10.41
C LYS A 283 -7.69 5.66 10.72
N VAL A 284 -7.30 6.86 10.30
CA VAL A 284 -8.16 8.03 10.25
C VAL A 284 -8.28 8.45 8.79
N TRP A 285 -9.49 8.40 8.26
CA TRP A 285 -9.72 8.65 6.84
C TRP A 285 -10.96 9.49 6.61
N ASN A 286 -10.91 10.32 5.59
CA ASN A 286 -12.03 11.12 5.14
C ASN A 286 -13.01 10.25 4.35
N GLU A 287 -14.26 10.16 4.79
CA GLU A 287 -15.33 9.41 4.12
C GLU A 287 -15.83 10.11 2.83
N LEU A 288 -15.28 11.25 2.42
CA LEU A 288 -15.63 11.92 1.17
C LEU A 288 -14.44 12.02 0.19
N GLU A 289 -13.23 11.68 0.63
CA GLU A 289 -11.99 11.94 -0.14
C GLU A 289 -10.97 10.82 0.06
N ASP A 290 -10.02 10.69 -0.88
CA ASP A 290 -8.85 9.84 -0.66
C ASP A 290 -7.79 10.61 0.14
N GLN A 291 -8.16 10.95 1.38
CA GLN A 291 -7.38 11.75 2.30
C GLN A 291 -7.38 11.13 3.70
N GLY A 292 -6.19 10.97 4.28
CA GLY A 292 -6.06 10.46 5.64
C GLY A 292 -4.71 9.87 5.95
N MET A 293 -4.65 9.17 7.08
CA MET A 293 -3.49 8.45 7.57
C MET A 293 -3.87 7.07 8.08
N ALA A 294 -2.98 6.11 7.91
CA ALA A 294 -3.11 4.76 8.43
C ALA A 294 -1.75 4.25 8.92
N VAL A 295 -1.76 3.52 10.03
CA VAL A 295 -0.60 2.84 10.61
C VAL A 295 -1.01 1.41 10.93
N SER A 296 -0.17 0.46 10.57
CA SER A 296 -0.37 -0.96 10.89
C SER A 296 0.92 -1.55 11.43
N THR A 297 0.85 -2.16 12.61
CA THR A 297 1.92 -2.97 13.19
C THR A 297 1.40 -4.38 13.43
N ILE A 298 1.94 -5.36 12.72
CA ILE A 298 1.52 -6.76 12.83
C ILE A 298 2.77 -7.61 12.76
N ASP A 299 2.99 -8.47 13.76
CA ASP A 299 4.21 -9.26 13.88
C ASP A 299 5.45 -8.34 13.84
N ASP A 300 6.35 -8.54 12.88
CA ASP A 300 7.53 -7.72 12.66
C ASP A 300 7.34 -6.63 11.60
N LEU A 301 6.14 -6.51 11.02
CA LEU A 301 5.80 -5.54 9.99
C LEU A 301 5.34 -4.24 10.61
N HIS A 302 5.84 -3.13 10.07
CA HIS A 302 5.34 -1.79 10.34
C HIS A 302 5.12 -1.07 9.02
N ARG A 303 3.91 -0.55 8.83
CA ARG A 303 3.49 0.21 7.67
C ARG A 303 2.85 1.52 8.11
N PHE A 304 3.34 2.62 7.56
CA PHE A 304 2.70 3.93 7.62
C PHE A 304 2.21 4.29 6.22
N GLU A 305 1.03 4.88 6.13
CA GLU A 305 0.47 5.36 4.88
C GLU A 305 -0.29 6.65 5.11
N ALA A 306 -0.06 7.64 4.27
CA ALA A 306 -0.80 8.88 4.27
C ALA A 306 -1.08 9.32 2.84
N ARG A 307 -2.28 9.87 2.61
CA ARG A 307 -2.71 10.33 1.29
C ARG A 307 -3.44 11.66 1.40
N ARG A 308 -3.28 12.46 0.35
CA ARG A 308 -3.89 13.77 0.14
C ARG A 308 -3.93 14.03 -1.38
N SER A 309 -4.55 13.13 -2.12
CA SER A 309 -4.54 13.19 -3.58
C SER A 309 -5.44 14.34 -4.09
N PRO A 310 -4.94 15.25 -4.95
CA PRO A 310 -5.80 16.21 -5.60
C PRO A 310 -6.79 15.52 -6.52
N ARG A 311 -8.09 15.63 -6.22
CA ARG A 311 -9.14 15.35 -7.20
C ARG A 311 -9.54 16.64 -7.88
N ALA A 312 -9.75 16.55 -9.20
CA ALA A 312 -10.42 17.61 -9.95
C ALA A 312 -11.73 17.98 -9.26
N SER A 313 -11.95 19.27 -9.03
CA SER A 313 -13.17 19.82 -8.40
C SER A 313 -14.46 19.40 -9.12
N SER A 314 -14.35 19.00 -10.39
CA SER A 314 -15.43 18.54 -11.26
C SER A 314 -15.84 17.07 -11.05
N TYR A 315 -15.19 16.31 -10.17
CA TYR A 315 -15.54 14.91 -9.96
C TYR A 315 -16.80 14.80 -9.07
N PRO A 316 -17.95 14.33 -9.60
CA PRO A 316 -19.23 14.42 -8.90
C PRO A 316 -19.45 13.35 -7.81
N TYR A 317 -18.44 12.50 -7.56
CA TYR A 317 -18.52 11.40 -6.59
C TYR A 317 -17.32 11.42 -5.64
N THR A 318 -17.59 11.17 -4.37
CA THR A 318 -16.53 10.94 -3.38
C THR A 318 -15.80 9.63 -3.68
N ALA A 319 -14.53 9.51 -3.29
CA ALA A 319 -13.82 8.22 -3.43
C ALA A 319 -14.57 7.14 -2.65
N PHE A 320 -15.11 7.52 -1.50
CA PHE A 320 -15.86 6.64 -0.65
C PHE A 320 -17.15 6.14 -1.29
N ASP A 321 -17.88 6.98 -2.01
CA ASP A 321 -19.14 6.57 -2.67
C ASP A 321 -18.95 5.52 -3.78
N LYS A 322 -17.77 5.44 -4.42
CA LYS A 322 -17.46 4.39 -5.40
C LYS A 322 -16.71 3.20 -4.81
N THR A 323 -15.73 3.45 -3.93
CA THR A 323 -14.86 2.40 -3.39
C THR A 323 -15.49 1.69 -2.18
N PHE A 324 -16.37 2.37 -1.44
CA PHE A 324 -17.15 1.86 -0.31
C PHE A 324 -18.65 1.95 -0.58
N GLU A 325 -19.13 1.65 -1.79
CA GLU A 325 -20.56 1.36 -1.95
C GLU A 325 -20.91 0.33 -0.88
N ARG A 326 -21.56 0.78 0.20
CA ARG A 326 -22.06 -0.08 1.27
C ARG A 326 -23.13 -0.91 0.59
N VAL A 327 -22.72 -2.04 0.05
CA VAL A 327 -23.65 -2.89 -0.70
C VAL A 327 -24.50 -3.56 0.35
N ASP A 328 -25.77 -3.13 0.45
CA ASP A 328 -26.73 -3.79 1.33
C ASP A 328 -26.74 -5.29 0.98
N MET A 329 -26.34 -6.09 1.95
CA MET A 329 -26.21 -7.53 1.77
C MET A 329 -27.59 -8.22 1.69
N LYS A 330 -28.68 -7.48 1.92
CA LYS A 330 -30.06 -7.98 1.99
C LYS A 330 -30.22 -9.14 2.98
N LEU A 331 -29.38 -9.16 4.01
CA LEU A 331 -29.48 -10.12 5.10
C LEU A 331 -30.68 -9.75 5.99
N PRO A 332 -31.29 -10.72 6.69
CA PRO A 332 -32.35 -10.43 7.64
C PRO A 332 -31.92 -9.35 8.63
N ALA A 333 -32.85 -8.43 8.93
CA ALA A 333 -32.60 -7.34 9.88
C ALA A 333 -32.01 -7.92 11.17
N SER A 334 -30.82 -7.45 11.53
CA SER A 334 -30.18 -7.86 12.77
C SER A 334 -30.51 -6.86 13.86
N SER A 335 -30.35 -7.28 15.10
CA SER A 335 -30.37 -6.38 16.24
C SER A 335 -29.17 -6.64 17.13
N HIS A 336 -28.74 -5.59 17.80
CA HIS A 336 -27.74 -5.66 18.85
C HIS A 336 -28.16 -4.77 20.01
N ARG A 337 -28.30 -5.36 21.20
CA ARG A 337 -28.72 -4.64 22.42
C ARG A 337 -30.00 -3.80 22.24
N GLY A 338 -30.97 -4.30 21.46
CA GLY A 338 -32.25 -3.63 21.22
C GLY A 338 -32.26 -2.64 20.06
N GLU A 339 -31.11 -2.27 19.50
CA GLU A 339 -31.03 -1.44 18.30
C GLU A 339 -31.02 -2.30 17.03
N LYS A 340 -31.78 -1.88 16.02
CA LYS A 340 -31.82 -2.53 14.70
C LYS A 340 -30.63 -2.07 13.86
N CYS A 341 -30.04 -3.00 13.12
CA CYS A 341 -28.98 -2.70 12.16
C CYS A 341 -29.11 -3.52 10.87
N THR A 342 -28.61 -2.94 9.77
CA THR A 342 -28.57 -3.54 8.44
C THR A 342 -27.14 -3.88 8.08
N TRP A 343 -26.92 -5.04 7.46
CA TRP A 343 -25.60 -5.50 7.05
C TRP A 343 -25.21 -4.91 5.70
N PHE A 344 -24.01 -4.36 5.64
CA PHE A 344 -23.40 -3.84 4.43
C PHE A 344 -22.06 -4.52 4.20
N ASP A 345 -21.82 -4.94 2.95
CA ASP A 345 -20.52 -5.40 2.48
C ASP A 345 -19.62 -4.19 2.26
N LEU A 346 -18.37 -4.30 2.69
CA LEU A 346 -17.31 -3.34 2.41
C LEU A 346 -16.45 -3.92 1.29
N LYS A 347 -16.50 -3.32 0.09
CA LYS A 347 -15.74 -3.83 -1.07
C LYS A 347 -14.24 -3.90 -0.76
N PRO A 348 -13.54 -4.95 -1.22
CA PRO A 348 -12.12 -5.16 -0.96
C PRO A 348 -11.16 -4.23 -1.70
N ASP A 349 -11.65 -3.35 -2.58
CA ASP A 349 -10.81 -2.52 -3.47
C ASP A 349 -10.09 -1.37 -2.74
N ILE A 350 -10.40 -1.21 -1.45
CA ILE A 350 -9.78 -0.28 -0.49
C ILE A 350 -8.59 -0.95 0.24
N LEU A 351 -8.41 -2.26 0.07
CA LEU A 351 -7.44 -3.09 0.79
C LEU A 351 -6.06 -3.12 0.13
N ARG A 352 -5.66 -1.99 -0.46
CA ARG A 352 -4.30 -1.77 -0.94
C ARG A 352 -3.30 -1.26 0.10
N PRO A 353 -3.59 -1.19 1.41
CA PRO A 353 -2.57 -1.57 2.36
C PRO A 353 -2.69 -3.07 2.54
N ALA A 354 -1.56 -3.78 2.50
CA ALA A 354 -1.43 -5.17 2.92
C ALA A 354 -1.69 -5.30 4.43
N VAL A 355 -2.89 -4.92 4.88
CA VAL A 355 -3.37 -5.12 6.24
C VAL A 355 -3.83 -6.58 6.27
N LYS A 356 -3.01 -7.43 6.88
CA LYS A 356 -3.55 -8.65 7.48
C LYS A 356 -4.68 -8.17 8.39
N ASN A 357 -5.90 -8.66 8.18
CA ASN A 357 -7.15 -8.22 8.77
C ASN A 357 -7.92 -7.17 7.97
N VAL A 358 -9.09 -7.60 7.49
CA VAL A 358 -9.94 -6.82 6.61
C VAL A 358 -11.33 -6.86 7.21
N ILE A 359 -11.86 -5.71 7.63
CA ILE A 359 -13.31 -5.60 7.87
C ILE A 359 -13.99 -5.80 6.53
N ARG A 360 -14.85 -6.81 6.45
CA ARG A 360 -15.60 -7.19 5.25
C ARG A 360 -17.05 -6.76 5.32
N ALA A 361 -17.63 -6.68 6.51
CA ALA A 361 -19.01 -6.26 6.65
C ALA A 361 -19.25 -5.53 7.96
N GLU A 362 -20.19 -4.59 7.91
CA GLU A 362 -20.66 -3.85 9.08
C GLU A 362 -22.17 -3.98 9.21
N CYS A 363 -22.66 -4.22 10.43
CA CYS A 363 -24.08 -4.05 10.76
C CYS A 363 -24.27 -2.65 11.32
N VAL A 364 -24.95 -1.78 10.57
CA VAL A 364 -25.03 -0.35 10.86
C VAL A 364 -26.47 0.06 11.14
N THR A 365 -26.67 0.93 12.13
CA THR A 365 -27.96 1.57 12.42
C THR A 365 -28.39 2.52 11.29
N PRO A 366 -29.66 2.95 11.22
CA PRO A 366 -30.12 3.90 10.20
C PRO A 366 -29.36 5.24 10.21
N ASP A 367 -28.88 5.68 11.37
CA ASP A 367 -28.10 6.90 11.56
C ASP A 367 -26.58 6.71 11.34
N GLY A 368 -26.16 5.52 10.92
CA GLY A 368 -24.81 5.27 10.44
C GLY A 368 -23.81 4.77 11.49
N ILE A 369 -24.28 4.25 12.63
CA ILE A 369 -23.46 3.73 13.73
C ILE A 369 -23.25 2.22 13.58
N PRO A 370 -22.00 1.73 13.48
CA PRO A 370 -21.73 0.30 13.43
C PRO A 370 -21.97 -0.34 14.80
N LEU A 371 -22.69 -1.47 14.84
CA LEU A 371 -22.95 -2.25 16.06
C LEU A 371 -22.28 -3.62 16.06
N LYS A 372 -22.01 -4.17 14.86
CA LYS A 372 -21.26 -5.41 14.66
C LYS A 372 -20.36 -5.25 13.45
N LEU A 373 -19.21 -5.90 13.49
CA LEU A 373 -18.28 -5.99 12.37
C LEU A 373 -17.92 -7.46 12.13
N ILE A 374 -17.76 -7.82 10.87
CA ILE A 374 -17.14 -9.09 10.47
C ILE A 374 -15.86 -8.75 9.75
N GLY A 375 -14.75 -9.28 10.26
CA GLY A 375 -13.44 -9.14 9.68
C GLY A 375 -12.75 -10.48 9.47
N ARG A 376 -11.46 -10.42 9.14
CA ARG A 376 -10.56 -11.56 9.23
C ARG A 376 -9.39 -11.23 10.15
N ASP A 377 -8.76 -12.24 10.74
CA ASP A 377 -7.49 -12.10 11.44
C ASP A 377 -6.28 -12.34 10.50
N SER A 378 -5.09 -12.38 11.09
CA SER A 378 -3.81 -12.50 10.38
C SER A 378 -3.61 -13.89 9.78
N SER A 379 -4.32 -14.89 10.31
CA SER A 379 -4.40 -16.25 9.77
C SER A 379 -5.47 -16.38 8.67
N GLY A 380 -6.29 -15.35 8.49
CA GLY A 380 -7.44 -15.36 7.59
C GLY A 380 -8.70 -15.96 8.20
N ALA A 381 -8.70 -16.32 9.48
CA ALA A 381 -9.87 -16.77 10.21
C ALA A 381 -10.87 -15.62 10.37
N ILE A 382 -12.17 -15.95 10.39
CA ILE A 382 -13.22 -14.95 10.52
C ILE A 382 -13.26 -14.45 11.97
N GLU A 383 -13.20 -13.13 12.14
CA GLU A 383 -13.41 -12.47 13.42
C GLU A 383 -14.73 -11.72 13.40
N THR A 384 -15.45 -11.78 14.52
CA THR A 384 -16.68 -11.01 14.70
C THR A 384 -16.53 -10.10 15.91
N PHE A 385 -16.78 -8.82 15.71
CA PHE A 385 -16.80 -7.81 16.76
C PHE A 385 -18.23 -7.43 17.05
N ALA A 386 -18.54 -7.24 18.33
CA ALA A 386 -19.82 -6.73 18.78
C ALA A 386 -19.62 -5.51 19.68
N ALA A 387 -20.45 -4.49 19.50
CA ALA A 387 -20.40 -3.29 20.32
C ALA A 387 -20.66 -3.62 21.79
N VAL A 388 -19.75 -3.19 22.65
CA VAL A 388 -19.94 -3.19 24.11
C VAL A 388 -20.44 -1.85 24.61
N GLU A 389 -20.18 -0.79 23.84
CA GLU A 389 -20.57 0.57 24.10
C GLU A 389 -20.76 1.27 22.74
N ALA A 390 -21.87 2.00 22.58
CA ALA A 390 -22.13 2.82 21.41
C ALA A 390 -22.76 4.13 21.87
N LYS A 391 -22.13 5.26 21.58
CA LYS A 391 -22.56 6.60 21.99
C LYS A 391 -22.76 7.48 20.78
N ARG A 392 -23.95 8.08 20.68
CA ARG A 392 -24.26 9.20 19.77
C ARG A 392 -23.77 10.48 20.45
N ARG A 393 -22.62 11.00 20.02
CA ARG A 393 -22.05 12.21 20.59
C ARG A 393 -21.22 12.93 19.54
N SER A 394 -21.11 14.25 19.67
CA SER A 394 -20.09 15.00 18.96
C SER A 394 -18.70 14.47 19.36
N VAL A 395 -17.84 14.32 18.37
CA VAL A 395 -16.43 13.94 18.56
C VAL A 395 -15.58 15.16 18.23
N ASP A 396 -14.65 15.52 19.10
CA ASP A 396 -13.71 16.58 18.79
C ASP A 396 -12.67 16.06 17.78
N PHE A 397 -12.28 16.88 16.80
CA PHE A 397 -11.32 16.45 15.78
C PHE A 397 -9.96 16.09 16.38
N GLY A 398 -9.58 16.70 17.52
CA GLY A 398 -8.39 16.33 18.27
C GLY A 398 -8.37 14.87 18.76
N GLU A 399 -9.55 14.25 18.96
CA GLU A 399 -9.66 12.82 19.28
C GLU A 399 -9.34 11.90 18.09
N MET A 400 -9.29 12.46 16.86
CA MET A 400 -9.01 11.72 15.63
C MET A 400 -7.51 11.68 15.29
N ILE A 401 -6.70 12.48 15.99
CA ILE A 401 -5.26 12.58 15.74
C ILE A 401 -4.58 11.28 16.18
N PRO A 402 -3.74 10.67 15.32
CA PRO A 402 -2.99 9.49 15.69
C PRO A 402 -2.14 9.74 16.95
N PRO A 403 -2.13 8.81 17.91
CA PRO A 403 -1.23 8.86 19.05
C PRO A 403 0.23 8.94 18.59
N ARG A 404 1.06 9.71 19.32
CA ARG A 404 2.46 9.98 18.95
C ARG A 404 3.26 8.69 18.74
N GLU A 405 3.00 7.67 19.56
CA GLU A 405 3.65 6.36 19.48
C GLU A 405 3.47 5.63 18.14
N LEU A 406 2.45 6.00 17.36
CA LEU A 406 2.18 5.40 16.05
C LEU A 406 2.81 6.17 14.88
N ILE A 407 3.14 7.45 15.07
CA ILE A 407 3.53 8.35 13.98
C ILE A 407 4.92 8.97 14.15
N ASP A 408 5.49 8.97 15.36
CA ASP A 408 6.83 9.50 15.60
C ASP A 408 7.88 8.52 15.04
N PRO A 409 8.58 8.87 13.94
CA PRO A 409 9.52 7.98 13.25
C PRO A 409 10.63 7.46 14.16
N SER A 410 11.04 8.25 15.15
CA SER A 410 12.12 7.89 16.06
C SER A 410 11.78 6.70 16.96
N LEU A 411 10.50 6.48 17.28
CA LEU A 411 10.05 5.40 18.17
C LEU A 411 10.12 4.02 17.53
N TRP A 412 10.19 3.96 16.20
CA TRP A 412 10.34 2.72 15.44
C TRP A 412 11.68 2.66 14.68
N GLY A 413 12.63 3.54 15.02
CA GLY A 413 13.99 3.51 14.48
C GLY A 413 14.15 4.14 13.10
N PHE A 414 13.15 4.90 12.62
CA PHE A 414 13.26 5.69 11.40
C PHE A 414 13.81 7.08 11.72
N THR A 415 14.88 7.49 11.06
CA THR A 415 15.43 8.84 11.25
C THR A 415 15.05 9.75 10.09
N VAL A 416 14.80 11.01 10.42
CA VAL A 416 14.32 12.05 9.51
C VAL A 416 15.27 13.25 9.52
N GLY A 417 15.24 14.04 8.45
CA GLY A 417 15.92 15.33 8.36
C GLY A 417 15.18 16.39 9.17
N ASP A 418 15.82 17.53 9.42
CA ASP A 418 15.19 18.66 10.09
C ASP A 418 14.08 19.32 9.28
#